data_AF-A0A7V9AZD4-F1
#
_entry.id   AF-A0A7V9AZD4-F1
#
_cell.length_a   1.000
_cell.length_b   1.000
_cell.length_c   1.000
_cell.angle_alpha   90.00
_cell.angle_beta   90.00
_cell.angle_gamma   90.00
#
_symmetry.space_group_name_H-M   'P 1'
#
loop_
_entity.id
_entity.type
_entity.pdbx_description
1 polymer ?
#
loop_
_entity_poly.entity_id
_entity_poly.type
_entity_poly.pdbx_seq_one_letter_code
_entity_poly.pdbx_strand_id
1 'polypeptide(L)'
;MRPTPAGLPPHQRVAFAHNSERQFAMLLDFYLIDWEYEPTTFDIRWGREGLPTQRFSPDFYLPAFDLYIEITTLNQKLVTKKNRKVRRLMALYPDVKCKVLYQRDYLQLLLKYGLEQPSQGPLSAGWPGPGGPTSAEPVFAG
;
A
#
# COMPACT_ATOMS: atom_id res chain seq x y z
N MET A 1 21.07 10.97 17.13
CA MET A 1 20.32 11.45 15.96
C MET A 1 18.89 11.70 16.43
N ARG A 2 18.43 12.96 16.54
CA ARG A 2 17.03 13.24 16.92
C ARG A 2 16.12 12.85 15.75
N PRO A 3 14.96 12.21 15.98
CA PRO A 3 13.99 12.03 14.92
C PRO A 3 13.44 13.43 14.57
N THR A 4 13.63 13.85 13.33
CA THR A 4 12.87 14.95 12.74
C THR A 4 11.37 14.65 12.93
N PRO A 5 10.51 15.62 13.26
CA PRO A 5 9.07 15.38 13.28
C PRO A 5 8.66 15.10 11.84
N ALA A 6 8.64 13.81 11.48
CA ALA A 6 8.42 13.38 10.12
C ALA A 6 6.99 13.78 9.75
N GLY A 7 6.86 14.56 8.66
CA GLY A 7 5.56 14.80 8.06
C GLY A 7 4.84 13.48 7.79
N LEU A 8 3.51 13.54 7.66
CA LEU A 8 2.63 12.38 7.46
C LEU A 8 3.29 11.32 6.55
N PRO A 9 3.25 10.01 6.88
CA PRO A 9 3.73 8.95 5.99
C PRO A 9 3.21 9.13 4.55
N PRO A 10 3.96 8.74 3.51
CA PRO A 10 3.56 8.93 2.11
C PRO A 10 2.11 8.51 1.82
N HIS A 11 1.67 7.34 2.31
CA HIS A 11 0.30 6.87 2.10
C HIS A 11 -0.77 7.76 2.74
N GLN A 12 -0.45 8.55 3.77
CA GLN A 12 -1.42 9.46 4.40
C GLN A 12 -1.59 10.78 3.64
N ARG A 13 -0.76 11.03 2.61
CA ARG A 13 -0.82 12.23 1.78
C ARG A 13 -1.68 12.04 0.53
N VAL A 14 -2.09 10.81 0.22
CA VAL A 14 -2.83 10.45 -0.99
C VAL A 14 -4.27 10.10 -0.65
N ALA A 15 -5.22 10.60 -1.45
CA ALA A 15 -6.62 10.22 -1.37
C ALA A 15 -6.91 9.02 -2.28
N PHE A 16 -6.86 7.82 -1.71
CA PHE A 16 -7.11 6.58 -2.46
C PHE A 16 -8.59 6.38 -2.79
N ALA A 17 -8.87 5.85 -3.98
CA ALA A 17 -10.22 5.48 -4.40
C ALA A 17 -10.77 4.29 -3.58
N HIS A 18 -9.89 3.37 -3.17
CA HIS A 18 -10.26 2.17 -2.42
C HIS A 18 -9.36 1.91 -1.20
N ASN A 19 -9.93 1.37 -0.12
CA ASN A 19 -9.18 1.05 1.10
C ASN A 19 -8.07 0.00 0.87
N SER A 20 -8.23 -0.91 -0.09
CA SER A 20 -7.21 -1.89 -0.46
C SER A 20 -5.94 -1.24 -1.03
N GLU A 21 -6.10 -0.14 -1.78
CA GLU A 21 -4.97 0.62 -2.32
C GLU A 21 -4.21 1.29 -1.17
N ARG A 22 -4.94 1.93 -0.24
CA ARG A 22 -4.35 2.51 0.96
C ARG A 22 -3.58 1.47 1.79
N GLN A 23 -4.15 0.29 2.01
CA GLN A 23 -3.49 -0.80 2.74
C GLN A 23 -2.22 -1.29 2.02
N PHE A 24 -2.24 -1.34 0.70
CA PHE A 24 -1.06 -1.70 -0.09
C PHE A 24 0.03 -0.62 -0.01
N ALA A 25 -0.34 0.66 -0.11
CA ALA A 25 0.59 1.78 0.09
C ALA A 25 1.22 1.78 1.49
N MET A 26 0.43 1.50 2.53
CA MET A 26 0.94 1.30 3.90
C MET A 26 1.99 0.19 3.98
N LEU A 27 1.79 -0.90 3.22
CA LEU A 27 2.71 -2.01 3.17
C LEU A 27 4.02 -1.63 2.47
N LEU A 28 3.94 -0.90 1.36
CA LEU A 28 5.11 -0.40 0.65
C LEU A 28 5.91 0.58 1.52
N ASP A 29 5.24 1.51 2.21
CA ASP A 29 5.85 2.42 3.18
C ASP A 29 6.58 1.65 4.29
N PHE A 30 5.99 0.58 4.82
CA PHE A 30 6.60 -0.25 5.85
C PHE A 30 7.90 -0.92 5.37
N TYR A 31 7.93 -1.39 4.13
CA TYR A 31 9.12 -1.98 3.51
C TYR A 31 10.06 -0.94 2.88
N LEU A 32 9.77 0.35 3.02
CA LEU A 32 10.54 1.45 2.43
C LEU A 32 10.70 1.31 0.90
N ILE A 33 9.66 0.81 0.23
CA ILE A 33 9.61 0.71 -1.23
C ILE A 33 8.97 1.99 -1.76
N ASP A 34 9.69 2.72 -2.60
CA ASP A 34 9.14 3.90 -3.28
C ASP A 34 8.00 3.52 -4.23
N TRP A 35 6.94 4.34 -4.25
CA TRP A 35 5.77 4.11 -5.08
C TRP A 35 5.10 5.42 -5.51
N GLU A 36 4.39 5.34 -6.63
CA GLU A 36 3.55 6.41 -7.17
C GLU A 36 2.14 5.87 -7.41
N TYR A 37 1.11 6.66 -7.10
CA TYR A 37 -0.31 6.28 -7.27
C TYR A 37 -0.84 6.80 -8.61
N GLU A 38 -1.34 5.88 -9.44
CA GLU A 38 -1.87 6.13 -10.80
C GLU A 38 -1.05 7.13 -11.65
N PRO A 39 0.31 7.06 -11.72
CA PRO A 39 1.10 8.11 -12.37
C PRO A 39 0.98 8.11 -13.89
N THR A 40 0.47 7.03 -14.49
CA THR A 40 0.42 6.86 -15.94
C THR A 40 -0.91 6.26 -16.36
N THR A 41 -1.48 6.84 -17.41
CA THR A 41 -2.69 6.35 -18.07
C THR A 41 -2.37 5.92 -19.49
N PHE A 42 -2.77 4.71 -19.85
CA PHE A 42 -2.55 4.13 -21.17
C PHE A 42 -3.85 4.03 -21.96
N ASP A 43 -3.81 4.43 -23.22
CA ASP A 43 -4.89 4.17 -24.16
C ASP A 43 -4.81 2.69 -24.60
N ILE A 44 -5.87 1.92 -24.39
CA ILE A 44 -5.87 0.47 -24.66
C ILE A 44 -6.88 0.04 -25.73
N ARG A 45 -7.75 0.96 -26.17
CA ARG A 45 -8.63 0.82 -27.34
C ARG A 45 -8.92 2.19 -27.97
N TRP A 46 -9.14 2.18 -29.29
CA TRP A 46 -9.50 3.34 -30.09
C TRP A 46 -10.77 3.07 -30.91
N GLY A 47 -11.55 4.11 -31.15
CA GLY A 47 -12.73 4.08 -32.02
C GLY A 47 -12.37 4.23 -33.49
N ARG A 48 -13.38 4.31 -34.37
CA ARG A 48 -13.18 4.41 -35.83
C ARG A 48 -12.45 5.69 -36.26
N GLU A 49 -12.54 6.74 -35.45
CA GLU A 49 -11.89 8.04 -35.70
C GLU A 49 -10.49 8.14 -35.08
N GLY A 50 -9.94 7.04 -34.55
CA GLY A 50 -8.65 7.04 -33.87
C GLY A 50 -8.68 7.65 -32.47
N LEU A 51 -9.84 8.06 -31.96
CA LEU A 51 -10.01 8.57 -30.60
C LEU A 51 -10.00 7.43 -29.57
N PRO A 52 -9.27 7.56 -28.43
CA PRO A 52 -9.29 6.55 -27.38
C PRO A 52 -10.69 6.33 -26.80
N THR A 53 -11.16 5.08 -26.83
CA THR A 53 -12.46 4.67 -26.28
C THR A 53 -12.33 3.95 -24.95
N GLN A 54 -11.12 3.48 -24.62
CA GLN A 54 -10.85 2.86 -23.33
C GLN A 54 -9.43 3.17 -22.88
N ARG A 55 -9.32 3.66 -21.63
CA ARG A 55 -8.07 3.88 -20.92
C ARG A 55 -7.89 2.92 -19.75
N PHE A 56 -6.64 2.75 -19.37
CA PHE A 56 -6.23 1.95 -18.22
C PHE A 56 -5.09 2.65 -17.48
N SER A 57 -5.31 2.89 -16.19
CA SER A 57 -4.35 3.50 -15.28
C SER A 57 -4.10 2.48 -14.20
N PRO A 58 -2.93 1.81 -14.17
CA PRO A 58 -2.61 0.88 -13.10
C PRO A 58 -2.57 1.61 -11.76
N ASP A 59 -3.07 0.96 -10.72
CA ASP A 59 -3.21 1.58 -9.38
C ASP A 59 -1.86 2.11 -8.83
N PHE A 60 -0.74 1.41 -9.04
CA PHE A 60 0.59 1.80 -8.57
C PHE A 60 1.68 1.64 -9.62
N TYR A 61 2.74 2.43 -9.50
CA TYR A 61 4.05 2.22 -10.13
C TYR A 61 5.14 2.13 -9.07
N LEU A 62 6.06 1.18 -9.22
CA LEU A 62 7.21 0.97 -8.34
C LEU A 62 8.51 1.29 -9.11
N PRO A 63 9.08 2.51 -8.96
CA PRO A 63 10.20 2.97 -9.79
C PRO A 63 11.44 2.07 -9.73
N ALA A 64 11.77 1.56 -8.54
CA ALA A 64 12.94 0.69 -8.35
C ALA A 64 12.88 -0.63 -9.15
N PHE A 65 11.68 -1.04 -9.57
CA PHE A 65 11.46 -2.29 -10.29
C PHE A 65 10.98 -2.09 -11.72
N ASP A 66 10.72 -0.83 -12.13
CA ASP A 66 10.06 -0.50 -13.39
C ASP A 66 8.82 -1.39 -13.59
N LEU A 67 7.89 -1.32 -12.62
CA LEU A 67 6.76 -2.24 -12.50
C LEU A 67 5.49 -1.51 -12.08
N TYR A 68 4.44 -1.70 -12.89
CA TYR A 68 3.08 -1.30 -12.54
C TYR A 68 2.35 -2.43 -11.79
N ILE A 69 1.56 -2.06 -10.79
CA ILE A 69 0.72 -2.96 -10.01
C ILE A 69 -0.75 -2.54 -10.12
N GLU A 70 -1.62 -3.52 -10.38
CA GLU A 70 -3.06 -3.38 -10.34
C GLU A 70 -3.62 -4.21 -9.18
N ILE A 71 -4.25 -3.58 -8.19
CA ILE A 71 -4.85 -4.22 -7.04
C ILE A 71 -6.21 -4.82 -7.41
N THR A 72 -6.50 -6.00 -6.87
CA THR A 72 -7.77 -6.71 -7.08
C THR A 72 -8.30 -7.31 -5.78
N THR A 73 -9.54 -6.96 -5.41
CA THR A 73 -10.15 -7.21 -4.09
C THR A 73 -11.12 -8.39 -4.02
N LEU A 74 -11.03 -9.38 -4.92
CA LEU A 74 -11.73 -10.69 -4.92
C LEU A 74 -12.99 -10.89 -5.76
N ASN A 75 -13.70 -9.86 -6.23
CA ASN A 75 -14.86 -10.15 -7.08
C ASN A 75 -14.41 -10.69 -8.45
N GLN A 76 -14.48 -12.01 -8.64
CA GLN A 76 -14.00 -12.74 -9.83
C GLN A 76 -14.51 -12.15 -11.15
N LYS A 77 -15.74 -11.59 -11.17
CA LYS A 77 -16.31 -10.95 -12.36
C LYS A 77 -15.57 -9.64 -12.71
N LEU A 78 -15.14 -8.87 -11.70
CA LEU A 78 -14.35 -7.65 -11.89
C LEU A 78 -12.89 -7.97 -12.24
N VAL A 79 -12.34 -9.02 -11.64
CA VAL A 79 -10.99 -9.54 -11.94
C VAL A 79 -10.83 -9.89 -13.42
N THR A 80 -11.82 -10.54 -14.01
CA THR A 80 -11.79 -10.89 -15.45
C THR A 80 -11.67 -9.66 -16.35
N LYS A 81 -12.32 -8.55 -15.98
CA LYS A 81 -12.22 -7.28 -16.72
C LYS A 81 -10.86 -6.63 -16.51
N LYS A 82 -10.36 -6.53 -15.27
CA LYS A 82 -9.02 -5.98 -14.96
C LYS A 82 -7.91 -6.77 -15.67
N ASN A 83 -7.93 -8.10 -15.59
CA ASN A 83 -6.98 -8.98 -16.30
C ASN A 83 -7.02 -8.80 -17.82
N ARG A 84 -8.20 -8.55 -18.41
CA ARG A 84 -8.30 -8.28 -19.85
C ARG A 84 -7.63 -6.95 -20.21
N LYS A 85 -7.75 -5.92 -19.36
CA LYS A 85 -7.08 -4.63 -19.57
C LYS A 85 -5.56 -4.79 -19.47
N VAL A 86 -5.05 -5.50 -18.45
CA VAL A 86 -3.60 -5.75 -18.28
C VAL A 86 -3.03 -6.54 -19.46
N ARG A 87 -3.70 -7.62 -19.91
CA ARG A 87 -3.25 -8.35 -21.11
C ARG A 87 -3.25 -7.47 -22.36
N ARG A 88 -4.22 -6.56 -22.48
CA ARG A 88 -4.28 -5.63 -23.61
C ARG A 88 -3.17 -4.58 -23.53
N LEU A 89 -2.90 -4.04 -22.34
CA LEU A 89 -1.78 -3.15 -22.09
C LEU A 89 -0.48 -3.82 -22.53
N MET A 90 -0.16 -5.01 -22.01
CA MET A 90 1.07 -5.73 -22.35
C MET A 90 1.19 -6.09 -23.84
N ALA A 91 0.06 -6.29 -24.54
CA ALA A 91 0.07 -6.54 -25.98
C ALA A 91 0.33 -5.27 -26.81
N LEU A 92 -0.06 -4.10 -26.32
CA LEU A 92 0.13 -2.81 -26.99
C LEU A 92 1.45 -2.13 -26.60
N TYR A 93 1.92 -2.39 -25.39
CA TYR A 93 3.10 -1.80 -24.79
C TYR A 93 3.97 -2.94 -24.21
N PRO A 94 4.75 -3.65 -25.06
CA PRO A 94 5.49 -4.84 -24.64
C PRO A 94 6.56 -4.57 -23.57
N ASP A 95 7.09 -3.35 -23.54
CA ASP A 95 8.12 -2.94 -22.57
C ASP A 95 7.54 -2.61 -21.20
N VAL A 96 6.22 -2.43 -21.09
CA VAL A 96 5.54 -2.10 -19.84
C VAL A 96 5.34 -3.37 -19.01
N LYS A 97 6.01 -3.44 -17.86
CA LYS A 97 5.78 -4.51 -16.88
C LYS A 97 4.57 -4.16 -16.02
N CYS A 98 3.53 -5.00 -16.02
CA CYS A 98 2.35 -4.81 -15.18
C CYS A 98 1.89 -6.14 -14.57
N LYS A 99 1.59 -6.15 -13.26
CA LYS A 99 1.09 -7.33 -12.54
C LYS A 99 -0.22 -7.02 -11.83
N VAL A 100 -1.12 -8.01 -11.82
CA VAL A 100 -2.33 -7.98 -11.00
C VAL A 100 -2.03 -8.65 -9.67
N LEU A 101 -2.26 -7.93 -8.57
CA LEU A 101 -2.05 -8.41 -7.21
C LEU A 101 -3.41 -8.60 -6.52
N TYR A 102 -3.67 -9.82 -6.03
CA TYR A 102 -4.89 -10.06 -5.28
C TYR A 102 -4.70 -9.64 -3.83
N GLN A 103 -5.74 -9.02 -3.26
CA GLN A 103 -5.73 -8.57 -1.88
C GLN A 103 -5.38 -9.70 -0.90
N ARG A 104 -5.89 -10.91 -1.14
CA ARG A 104 -5.59 -12.08 -0.31
C ARG A 104 -4.11 -12.45 -0.34
N ASP A 105 -3.45 -12.29 -1.48
CA ASP A 105 -2.08 -12.77 -1.66
C ASP A 105 -1.10 -11.93 -0.83
N TYR A 106 -1.29 -10.60 -0.78
CA TYR A 106 -0.48 -9.76 0.10
C TYR A 106 -0.88 -9.91 1.58
N LEU A 107 -2.18 -10.09 1.89
CA LEU A 107 -2.60 -10.39 3.27
C LEU A 107 -1.99 -11.71 3.78
N GLN A 108 -1.88 -12.73 2.92
CA GLN A 108 -1.17 -13.97 3.26
C GLN A 108 0.34 -13.75 3.41
N LEU A 109 0.93 -12.87 2.61
CA LEU A 109 2.33 -12.47 2.76
C LEU A 109 2.57 -11.81 4.13
N LEU A 110 1.66 -10.92 4.55
CA LEU A 110 1.69 -10.27 5.87
C LEU A 110 1.62 -11.30 7.01
N LEU A 111 0.66 -12.23 6.94
CA LEU A 111 0.50 -13.30 7.94
C LEU A 111 1.73 -14.21 8.01
N LYS A 112 2.30 -14.56 6.86
CA LYS A 112 3.46 -15.46 6.76
C LYS A 112 4.74 -14.85 7.33
N TYR A 113 4.93 -13.53 7.22
CA TYR A 113 6.10 -12.83 7.75
C TYR A 113 5.85 -12.18 9.12
N GLY A 114 4.77 -12.53 9.82
CA GLY A 114 4.53 -12.12 11.21
C GLY A 114 4.06 -10.67 11.38
N LEU A 115 3.46 -10.08 10.35
CA LEU A 115 2.90 -8.72 10.36
C LEU A 115 1.42 -8.70 10.79
N GLU A 116 1.06 -9.40 11.87
CA GLU A 116 -0.22 -9.18 12.56
C GLU A 116 -0.02 -8.24 13.77
N GLN A 117 -0.57 -7.03 13.57
CA GLN A 117 -1.21 -6.04 14.45
C GLN A 117 -0.70 -5.79 15.89
N PRO A 118 -0.64 -4.52 16.34
CA PRO A 118 -0.47 -4.21 17.75
C PRO A 118 -1.63 -4.85 18.51
N SER A 119 -1.30 -5.61 19.56
CA SER A 119 -2.26 -6.01 20.56
C SER A 119 -3.07 -4.79 20.97
N GLN A 120 -4.37 -4.78 20.67
CA GLN A 120 -5.34 -3.92 21.33
C GLN A 120 -5.34 -4.31 22.81
N GLY A 121 -4.40 -3.76 23.57
CA GLY A 121 -4.59 -3.49 25.00
C GLY A 121 -5.44 -2.24 25.12
N PRO A 122 -6.32 -2.12 26.14
CA PRO A 122 -7.22 -1.00 26.22
C PRO A 122 -6.42 0.31 26.22
N LEU A 123 -6.89 1.29 25.42
CA LEU A 123 -6.50 2.68 25.54
C LEU A 123 -6.93 3.17 26.92
N SER A 124 -6.12 2.89 27.93
CA SER A 124 -6.25 3.48 29.25
C SER A 124 -4.87 3.54 29.91
N ALA A 125 -4.56 4.75 30.35
CA ALA A 125 -3.50 5.15 31.27
C ALA A 125 -2.09 5.35 30.68
N GLY A 126 -1.84 6.60 30.32
CA GLY A 126 -0.71 7.35 30.88
C GLY A 126 0.65 7.06 30.29
N TRP A 127 1.10 7.93 29.39
CA TRP A 127 2.51 8.14 29.11
C TRP A 127 3.13 8.86 30.31
N PRO A 128 4.09 8.30 31.08
CA PRO A 128 4.95 9.09 31.94
C PRO A 128 6.18 9.49 31.11
N GLY A 129 6.37 10.80 30.92
CA GLY A 129 7.56 11.32 30.25
C GLY A 129 8.85 10.96 31.02
N PRO A 130 10.03 11.09 30.39
CA PRO A 130 11.28 10.71 31.01
C PRO A 130 11.75 11.81 31.97
N GLY A 131 11.74 11.50 33.25
CA GLY A 131 12.35 12.30 34.31
C GLY A 131 12.56 11.43 35.54
N GLY A 132 13.78 10.96 35.77
CA GLY A 132 14.22 10.62 37.13
C GLY A 132 14.37 11.90 37.98
N PRO A 133 14.71 11.83 39.28
CA PRO A 133 15.49 10.75 39.88
C PRO A 133 15.16 10.38 41.37
N THR A 134 15.89 9.39 41.88
CA THR A 134 16.43 9.25 43.27
C THR A 134 15.52 8.80 44.44
N SER A 135 15.95 7.67 45.03
CA SER A 135 15.97 7.22 46.45
C SER A 135 14.75 7.33 47.37
N ALA A 136 14.34 6.18 47.95
CA ALA A 136 14.17 5.98 49.41
C ALA A 136 13.91 4.49 49.75
N GLU A 137 14.30 4.12 50.96
CA GLU A 137 14.53 2.79 51.58
C GLU A 137 13.33 1.83 51.71
N PRO A 138 13.56 0.54 52.04
CA PRO A 138 12.50 -0.38 52.42
C PRO A 138 12.15 -0.25 53.92
N VAL A 139 10.87 -0.21 54.24
CA VAL A 139 10.36 -0.42 55.61
C VAL A 139 9.40 -1.61 55.62
N PHE A 140 9.65 -2.52 56.56
CA PHE A 140 8.96 -3.76 56.88
C PHE A 140 7.48 -3.59 57.27
N ALA A 141 6.65 -4.61 57.02
CA ALA A 141 5.73 -5.21 58.00
C ALA A 141 4.96 -6.40 57.39
N GLY A 142 4.94 -7.53 58.10
CA GLY A 142 4.10 -8.70 57.81
C GLY A 142 4.77 -10.01 58.18
#